data_AF-A0A0P9EVA1-F1
#
_entry.id   AF-A0A0P9EVA1-F1
#
_cell.length_a   1.000
_cell.length_b   1.000
_cell.length_c   1.000
_cell.angle_alpha   90.00
_cell.angle_beta   90.00
_cell.angle_gamma   90.00
#
_symmetry.space_group_name_H-M   'P 1'
#
loop_
_entity.id
_entity.type
_entity.pdbx_description
1 polymer ?
#
loop_
_entity_poly.entity_id
_entity_poly.type
_entity_poly.pdbx_seq_one_letter_code
_entity_poly.pdbx_strand_id
1 'polypeptide(L)'
;MLSAKIERALALGAPISHATVPLLNGLARRRLLRGGVEQREVRVGGLPINYYYKAPAQPAPDAFPIVLIHGIADNALTWSFILGPLARKYP
;
A
#
# COMPACT_ATOMS: atom_id res chain seq x y z
N MET A 1 -5.37 -20.23 28.40
CA MET A 1 -5.27 -21.24 27.32
C MET A 1 -6.39 -20.97 26.33
N LEU A 2 -6.06 -20.57 25.10
CA LEU A 2 -7.06 -20.42 24.04
C LEU A 2 -7.57 -21.81 23.64
N SER A 3 -8.85 -21.91 23.26
CA SER A 3 -9.46 -23.18 22.85
C SER A 3 -8.70 -23.80 21.67
N ALA A 4 -8.41 -25.10 21.73
CA ALA A 4 -7.70 -25.83 20.66
C ALA A 4 -8.33 -25.67 19.27
N LYS A 5 -9.63 -25.34 19.20
CA LYS A 5 -10.33 -24.99 17.94
C LYS A 5 -9.88 -23.66 17.35
N ILE A 6 -9.62 -22.66 18.20
CA ILE A 6 -9.14 -21.34 17.79
C ILE A 6 -7.69 -21.44 17.34
N GLU A 7 -6.86 -22.21 18.06
CA GLU A 7 -5.47 -22.46 17.65
C GLU A 7 -5.39 -23.17 16.30
N ARG A 8 -6.24 -24.19 16.05
CA ARG A 8 -6.33 -24.86 14.74
C ARG A 8 -6.80 -23.93 13.63
N ALA A 9 -7.78 -23.06 13.89
CA ALA A 9 -8.28 -22.10 12.91
C ALA A 9 -7.21 -21.06 12.55
N LEU A 10 -6.48 -20.54 13.54
CA LEU A 10 -5.36 -19.62 13.33
C LEU A 10 -4.19 -20.30 12.59
N ALA A 11 -3.89 -21.56 12.94
CA ALA A 11 -2.84 -22.34 12.28
C ALA A 11 -3.17 -22.70 10.82
N LEU A 12 -4.45 -22.81 10.45
CA LEU A 12 -4.88 -22.98 9.06
C LEU A 12 -4.97 -21.65 8.29
N GLY A 13 -5.31 -20.56 8.98
CA GLY A 13 -5.36 -19.22 8.40
C GLY A 13 -3.98 -18.63 8.10
N ALA A 14 -2.97 -18.95 8.91
CA ALA A 14 -1.61 -18.41 8.75
C ALA A 14 -0.92 -18.83 7.44
N PRO A 15 -0.87 -20.12 7.03
CA PRO A 15 -0.26 -20.53 5.76
C PRO A 15 -0.97 -19.93 4.54
N ILE A 16 -2.30 -19.82 4.59
CA ILE A 16 -3.08 -19.22 3.51
C ILE A 16 -2.75 -17.72 3.43
N SER A 17 -2.70 -17.02 4.57
CA SER A 17 -2.27 -15.61 4.64
C SER A 17 -0.87 -15.40 4.03
N HIS A 18 0.08 -16.27 4.35
CA HIS A 18 1.47 -16.18 3.85
C HIS A 18 1.58 -16.25 2.32
N ALA A 19 0.68 -16.96 1.63
CA ALA A 19 0.66 -17.00 0.17
C ALA A 19 -0.28 -15.96 -0.43
N THR A 20 -1.45 -15.75 0.16
CA THR A 20 -2.49 -14.86 -0.36
C THR A 20 -2.10 -13.39 -0.25
N VAL A 21 -1.50 -12.95 0.87
CA VAL A 21 -1.14 -11.55 1.08
C VAL A 21 -0.09 -11.07 0.05
N PRO A 22 1.03 -11.79 -0.19
CA PRO A 22 1.96 -11.41 -1.25
C PRO A 22 1.36 -11.39 -2.65
N LEU A 23 0.44 -12.31 -2.96
CA LEU A 23 -0.25 -12.33 -4.25
C LEU A 23 -1.16 -11.12 -4.44
N LEU A 24 -1.97 -10.79 -3.43
CA LEU A 24 -2.83 -9.59 -3.44
C LEU A 24 -1.98 -8.33 -3.56
N ASN A 25 -0.89 -8.24 -2.81
CA ASN A 25 0.09 -7.15 -2.90
C ASN A 25 0.70 -7.05 -4.30
N GLY A 26 1.12 -8.17 -4.90
CA GLY A 26 1.65 -8.20 -6.26
C GLY A 26 0.66 -7.71 -7.30
N LEU A 27 -0.61 -8.11 -7.20
CA LEU A 27 -1.68 -7.66 -8.07
C LEU A 27 -1.98 -6.16 -7.91
N ALA A 28 -2.09 -5.70 -6.66
CA ALA A 28 -2.28 -4.29 -6.32
C ALA A 28 -1.14 -3.42 -6.87
N ARG A 29 0.11 -3.84 -6.66
CA ARG A 29 1.30 -3.16 -7.20
C ARG A 29 1.25 -3.09 -8.72
N ARG A 30 0.97 -4.21 -9.39
CA ARG A 30 0.88 -4.24 -10.86
C ARG A 30 -0.17 -3.28 -11.39
N ARG A 31 -1.32 -3.17 -10.71
CA ARG A 31 -2.38 -2.22 -11.06
C ARG A 31 -1.93 -0.77 -10.90
N LEU A 32 -1.26 -0.43 -9.80
CA LEU A 32 -0.72 0.92 -9.58
C LEU A 32 0.27 1.32 -10.67
N LEU A 33 1.26 0.47 -10.93
CA LEU A 33 2.30 0.75 -11.93
C LEU A 33 1.71 0.93 -13.33
N ARG A 34 0.73 0.09 -13.72
CA ARG A 34 -0.02 0.25 -14.98
C ARG A 34 -0.84 1.54 -15.02
N GLY A 35 -1.26 2.05 -13.87
CA GLY A 35 -1.93 3.36 -13.73
C GLY A 35 -0.97 4.55 -13.77
N GLY A 36 0.31 4.35 -14.08
CA GLY A 36 1.34 5.38 -14.12
C GLY A 36 1.68 5.94 -12.74
N VAL A 37 1.55 5.10 -11.70
CA VAL A 37 2.11 5.36 -10.38
C VAL A 37 3.55 4.87 -10.38
N GLU A 38 4.45 5.65 -9.82
CA GLU A 38 5.85 5.30 -9.70
C GLU A 38 6.13 4.73 -8.31
N GLN A 39 7.01 3.73 -8.23
CA GLN A 39 7.60 3.31 -6.96
C GLN A 39 8.92 4.05 -6.79
N ARG A 40 9.11 4.69 -5.63
CA ARG A 40 10.29 5.49 -5.31
C ARG A 40 10.81 5.11 -3.93
N GLU A 41 12.08 5.45 -3.68
CA GLU A 41 12.72 5.31 -2.39
C GLU A 41 13.31 6.67 -1.99
N VAL A 42 13.19 7.02 -0.70
CA VAL A 42 13.80 8.21 -0.11
C VAL A 42 14.40 7.85 1.25
N ARG A 43 15.43 8.57 1.69
CA ARG A 43 15.99 8.41 3.03
C ARG A 43 15.43 9.48 3.98
N VAL A 44 14.84 9.05 5.09
CA VAL A 44 14.35 9.93 6.15
C VAL A 44 15.08 9.56 7.44
N GLY A 45 15.88 10.48 7.99
CA GLY A 45 16.72 10.17 9.17
C GLY A 45 17.69 9.00 8.93
N GLY A 46 18.14 8.80 7.70
CA GLY A 46 19.00 7.67 7.31
C GLY A 46 18.27 6.35 7.04
N LEU A 47 16.96 6.25 7.35
CA LEU A 47 16.16 5.06 7.08
C LEU A 47 15.61 5.11 5.65
N PRO A 48 15.79 4.05 4.83
CA PRO A 48 15.19 3.98 3.50
C PRO A 48 13.68 3.75 3.62
N ILE A 49 12.90 4.60 2.95
CA ILE A 49 11.44 4.56 2.89
C ILE A 49 11.03 4.33 1.44
N ASN A 50 10.41 3.18 1.19
CA ASN A 50 9.76 2.90 -0.08
C ASN A 50 8.35 3.50 -0.10
N TYR A 51 8.01 4.23 -1.16
CA TYR A 51 6.70 4.85 -1.32
C TYR A 51 6.21 4.80 -2.77
N TYR A 52 4.90 4.90 -2.95
CA TYR A 52 4.26 4.99 -4.25
C TYR A 52 3.81 6.43 -4.50
N TYR A 53 4.22 6.98 -5.63
CA TYR A 53 3.99 8.37 -6.00
C TYR A 53 3.18 8.46 -7.29
N LYS A 54 2.12 9.28 -7.27
CA LYS A 54 1.40 9.67 -8.47
C LYS A 54 1.53 11.16 -8.63
N ALA A 55 2.21 11.59 -9.69
CA ALA A 55 2.23 12.99 -10.06
C ALA A 55 0.80 13.45 -10.39
N PRO A 56 0.42 14.67 -9.98
CA PRO A 56 -0.82 15.25 -10.44
C PRO A 56 -0.78 15.47 -11.96
N ALA A 57 -1.95 15.43 -12.59
CA ALA A 57 -2.04 15.67 -14.03
C ALA A 57 -1.67 17.11 -14.41
N GLN A 58 -1.97 18.06 -13.51
CA GLN A 58 -1.67 19.48 -13.70
C GLN A 58 -1.30 20.08 -12.35
N PRO A 59 -0.01 20.29 -12.04
CA PRO A 59 0.41 20.78 -10.74
C PRO A 59 -0.14 22.18 -10.50
N ALA A 60 -1.02 22.34 -9.50
CA ALA A 60 -1.45 23.66 -9.08
C ALA A 60 -0.35 24.33 -8.23
N PRO A 61 -0.12 25.66 -8.38
CA PRO A 61 0.92 26.37 -7.62
C PRO A 61 0.81 26.20 -6.09
N ASP A 62 -0.41 26.04 -5.59
CA ASP A 62 -0.72 25.90 -4.17
C ASP A 62 -1.17 24.46 -3.81
N ALA A 63 -0.83 23.47 -4.63
CA ALA A 63 -1.20 22.08 -4.39
C ALA A 63 -0.54 21.57 -3.10
N PHE A 64 -1.38 21.12 -2.15
CA PHE A 64 -0.90 20.51 -0.91
C PHE A 64 -0.68 19.01 -1.11
N PRO A 65 0.52 18.46 -0.83
CA PRO A 65 0.78 17.04 -1.04
C PRO A 65 -0.03 16.19 -0.05
N ILE A 66 -0.72 15.17 -0.58
CA ILE A 66 -1.41 14.17 0.23
C ILE A 66 -0.46 13.00 0.51
N VAL A 67 -0.19 12.75 1.79
CA VAL A 67 0.61 11.60 2.24
C VAL A 67 -0.30 10.58 2.90
N LEU A 68 -0.27 9.35 2.39
CA LEU A 68 -1.06 8.23 2.91
C LEU A 68 -0.15 7.30 3.71
N ILE A 69 -0.46 7.13 4.99
CA ILE A 69 0.29 6.29 5.92
C ILE A 69 -0.57 5.06 6.23
N HIS A 70 -0.02 3.86 6.04
CA HIS A 70 -0.74 2.62 6.34
C HIS A 70 -0.73 2.29 7.84
N GLY A 71 -1.60 1.37 8.26
CA GLY A 71 -1.65 0.87 9.63
C GLY A 71 -0.51 -0.12 9.96
N ILE A 72 -0.46 -0.52 11.23
CA ILE A 72 0.43 -1.58 11.70
C ILE A 72 0.06 -2.91 11.02
N ALA A 73 1.07 -3.71 10.66
CA ALA A 73 0.95 -4.98 9.94
C ALA A 73 0.45 -4.89 8.48
N ASP A 74 0.30 -3.69 7.94
CA ASP A 74 -0.01 -3.41 6.54
C ASP A 74 1.20 -2.85 5.77
N ASN A 75 0.99 -2.46 4.52
CA ASN A 75 1.97 -1.75 3.71
C ASN A 75 1.29 -0.69 2.82
N ALA A 76 2.07 0.10 2.07
CA ALA A 76 1.55 1.18 1.24
C ALA A 76 0.51 0.74 0.18
N LEU A 77 0.47 -0.55 -0.19
CA LEU A 77 -0.50 -1.10 -1.14
C LEU A 77 -1.93 -1.16 -0.59
N THR A 78 -2.15 -1.03 0.73
CA THR A 78 -3.49 -0.83 1.30
C THR A 78 -4.21 0.35 0.64
N TRP A 79 -3.47 1.35 0.13
CA TRP A 79 -4.03 2.52 -0.54
C TRP A 79 -4.20 2.37 -2.05
N SER A 80 -3.98 1.18 -2.62
CA SER A 80 -3.88 1.01 -4.07
C SER A 80 -5.13 1.39 -4.86
N PHE A 81 -6.30 1.31 -4.21
CA PHE A 81 -7.59 1.61 -4.83
C PHE A 81 -7.98 3.09 -4.75
N ILE A 82 -7.41 3.87 -3.82
CA ILE A 82 -7.73 5.31 -3.68
C ILE A 82 -6.67 6.24 -4.28
N LEU A 83 -5.42 5.79 -4.47
CA LEU A 83 -4.34 6.68 -4.91
C LEU A 83 -4.65 7.36 -6.25
N GLY A 84 -5.12 6.60 -7.24
CA GLY A 84 -5.49 7.13 -8.56
C GLY A 84 -6.65 8.14 -8.50
N PRO A 85 -7.81 7.79 -7.90
CA PRO A 85 -8.90 8.74 -7.68
C PRO A 85 -8.49 10.00 -6.92
N LEU A 86 -7.66 9.88 -5.87
CA LEU A 86 -7.17 11.03 -5.10
C LEU A 86 -6.32 11.97 -5.96
N ALA A 87 -5.35 11.43 -6.71
CA ALA A 87 -4.49 12.24 -7.58
C ALA A 87 -5.24 12.95 -8.71
N ARG A 88 -6.44 12.47 -9.08
CA ARG A 88 -7.33 13.18 -10.02
C ARG A 88 -8.17 14.25 -9.36
N LYS A 89 -8.63 14.00 -8.13
CA LYS A 89 -9.49 14.94 -7.38
C LYS A 89 -8.68 16.11 -6.83
N TYR A 90 -7.43 15.86 -6.46
CA TYR A 90 -6.51 16.84 -5.89
C TYR A 90 -5.23 16.88 -6.73
N PRO A 91 -5.27 17.57 -7.89
CA PRO A 91 -4.09 17.80 -8.74
C PRO A 91 -3.14 18.85 -8.13
#